data_AF-A0A7J8DH94-F1
#
_entry.id   AF-A0A7J8DH94-F1
#
_cell.length_a   1.000
_cell.length_b   1.000
_cell.length_c   1.000
_cell.angle_alpha   90.00
_cell.angle_beta   90.00
_cell.angle_gamma   90.00
#
_symmetry.space_group_name_H-M   'P 1'
#
loop_
_entity.id
_entity.type
_entity.pdbx_description
1 polymer ?
#
loop_
_entity_poly.entity_id
_entity_poly.type
_entity_poly.pdbx_seq_one_letter_code
_entity_poly.pdbx_strand_id
1 'polypeptide(L)'
;MNGTDEGISAWITVNFLIGSLKTAGSNSVGMLDLGGGSTQITFLPRVQGTLQTSPPGYLTSLQIFNRTYKLYSYSYLGLGLMSARLAILGGVEGKPEDGKELVSPCLSPSFKGEWEHAEITYRISGQKAVNLYQLCASRVSEILQNKVHRTEEVKDVDFYAFSYYYDLAANVGFIDAEKGGSLVVGDFEIAAKYAVSPPVCRTVENQPQSNPFLCMDLTYISLLLQEFGFPGNKVLKLTRKIDSVETSWALGAIFHYIDSLNTQKS
;
A
#
# COMPACT_ATOMS: atom_id res chain seq x y z
N MET A 1 -2.78 18.46 -5.57
CA MET A 1 -1.98 17.90 -4.46
C MET A 1 -1.08 16.83 -5.06
N ASN A 2 0.22 16.83 -4.78
CA ASN A 2 1.08 15.73 -5.23
C ASN A 2 0.96 14.53 -4.26
N GLY A 3 1.46 13.35 -4.63
CA GLY A 3 1.30 12.15 -3.77
C GLY A 3 2.06 12.23 -2.44
N THR A 4 3.15 12.97 -2.34
CA THR A 4 3.87 13.16 -1.06
C THR A 4 3.05 14.05 -0.11
N ASP A 5 2.40 15.09 -0.64
CA ASP A 5 1.47 15.93 0.13
C ASP A 5 0.26 15.13 0.61
N GLU A 6 -0.22 14.17 -0.20
CA GLU A 6 -1.27 13.22 0.19
C GLU A 6 -0.83 12.38 1.38
N GLY A 7 0.38 11.81 1.34
CA GLY A 7 0.97 11.07 2.45
C GLY A 7 1.11 11.91 3.73
N ILE A 8 1.59 13.15 3.60
CA ILE A 8 1.69 14.08 4.74
C ILE A 8 0.31 14.40 5.32
N SER A 9 -0.67 14.68 4.45
CA SER A 9 -2.03 15.02 4.85
C SER A 9 -2.70 13.84 5.57
N ALA A 10 -2.58 12.63 5.06
CA ALA A 10 -3.14 11.47 5.74
C ALA A 10 -2.37 11.10 7.03
N TRP A 11 -1.06 11.37 7.12
CA TRP A 11 -0.32 11.27 8.38
C TRP A 11 -0.86 12.25 9.43
N ILE A 12 -1.15 13.49 9.03
CA ILE A 12 -1.79 14.49 9.90
C ILE A 12 -3.17 13.99 10.35
N THR A 13 -4.00 13.49 9.43
CA THR A 13 -5.32 12.92 9.75
C THR A 13 -5.21 11.86 10.85
N VAL A 14 -4.39 10.82 10.62
CA VAL A 14 -4.24 9.71 11.57
C VAL A 14 -3.77 10.22 12.93
N ASN A 15 -2.70 11.01 12.96
CA ASN A 15 -2.10 11.48 14.20
C ASN A 15 -2.96 12.51 14.94
N PHE A 16 -3.79 13.28 14.24
CA PHE A 16 -4.79 14.14 14.86
C PHE A 16 -5.91 13.32 15.52
N LEU A 17 -6.45 12.34 14.80
CA LEU A 17 -7.57 11.53 15.27
C LEU A 17 -7.19 10.68 16.49
N ILE A 18 -5.99 10.09 16.52
CA ILE A 18 -5.50 9.37 17.72
C ILE A 18 -5.00 10.31 18.82
N GLY A 19 -5.05 11.63 18.61
CA GLY A 19 -4.66 12.65 19.60
C GLY A 19 -3.16 12.85 19.80
N SER A 20 -2.29 12.22 19.01
CA SER A 20 -0.83 12.34 19.16
C SER A 20 -0.32 13.75 18.82
N LEU A 21 -1.00 14.48 17.92
CA LEU A 21 -0.64 15.88 17.61
C LEU A 21 -1.07 16.89 18.68
N LYS A 22 -2.01 16.53 19.57
CA LYS A 22 -2.56 17.43 20.60
C LYS A 22 -1.67 17.53 21.84
N THR A 23 -0.89 16.49 22.13
CA THR A 23 -0.11 16.38 23.38
C THR A 23 1.39 16.46 23.10
N ALA A 24 2.14 17.24 23.89
CA ALA A 24 3.60 17.28 23.78
C ALA A 24 4.19 15.93 24.25
N GLY A 25 5.13 15.38 23.48
CA GLY A 25 5.80 14.11 23.83
C GLY A 25 5.00 12.84 23.56
N SER A 26 3.79 12.93 22.97
CA SER A 26 3.05 11.74 22.54
C SER A 26 3.74 11.09 21.33
N ASN A 27 3.73 9.76 21.29
CA ASN A 27 4.29 9.02 20.18
C ASN A 27 3.35 9.13 18.97
N SER A 28 3.84 9.75 17.90
CA SER A 28 3.18 9.65 16.60
C SER A 28 3.37 8.27 15.99
N VAL A 29 2.42 7.88 15.16
CA VAL A 29 2.44 6.67 14.35
C VAL A 29 2.78 7.01 12.90
N GLY A 30 3.28 6.04 12.17
CA GLY A 30 3.37 6.09 10.72
C GLY A 30 2.04 5.77 10.04
N MET A 31 1.97 6.07 8.75
CA MET A 31 0.86 5.74 7.88
C MET A 31 1.37 5.04 6.61
N LEU A 32 0.53 4.15 6.09
CA LEU A 32 0.65 3.51 4.79
C LEU A 32 -0.66 3.68 4.04
N ASP A 33 -0.58 4.19 2.81
CA ASP A 33 -1.71 4.27 1.90
C ASP A 33 -1.36 3.52 0.61
N LEU A 34 -2.25 2.64 0.17
CA LEU A 34 -2.14 1.96 -1.11
C LEU A 34 -3.36 2.33 -1.95
N GLY A 35 -3.16 3.32 -2.81
CA GLY A 35 -4.15 3.74 -3.80
C GLY A 35 -4.07 2.92 -5.09
N GLY A 36 -4.81 3.35 -6.11
CA GLY A 36 -4.81 2.70 -7.42
C GLY A 36 -3.52 2.93 -8.21
N GLY A 37 -3.02 4.16 -8.25
CA GLY A 37 -1.85 4.55 -9.05
C GLY A 37 -0.54 4.70 -8.27
N SER A 38 -0.60 4.86 -6.94
CA SER A 38 0.57 5.07 -6.10
C SER A 38 0.38 4.45 -4.71
N THR A 39 1.48 4.33 -3.98
CA THR A 39 1.48 4.03 -2.54
C THR A 39 2.30 5.06 -1.79
N GLN A 40 1.84 5.44 -0.61
CA GLN A 40 2.47 6.41 0.26
C GLN A 40 2.92 5.76 1.56
N ILE A 41 4.07 6.22 2.04
CA ILE A 41 4.57 5.93 3.39
C ILE A 41 4.99 7.24 4.02
N THR A 42 4.47 7.52 5.21
CA THR A 42 4.84 8.71 5.97
C THR A 42 4.97 8.39 7.45
N PHE A 43 6.07 8.79 8.06
CA PHE A 43 6.27 8.66 9.51
C PHE A 43 7.24 9.72 10.05
N LEU A 44 7.29 9.85 11.38
CA LEU A 44 8.25 10.72 12.06
C LEU A 44 9.51 9.91 12.42
N PRO A 45 10.62 10.03 11.65
CA PRO A 45 11.88 9.38 12.00
C PRO A 45 12.46 9.96 13.30
N ARG A 46 13.02 9.07 14.12
CA ARG A 46 13.67 9.33 15.41
C ARG A 46 15.12 8.88 15.41
N VAL A 47 15.48 7.94 14.54
CA VAL A 47 16.84 7.43 14.42
C VAL A 47 17.68 8.36 13.52
N GLN A 48 18.84 8.79 14.05
CA GLN A 48 19.80 9.64 13.32
C GLN A 48 20.22 9.03 11.97
N GLY A 49 20.38 7.70 11.91
CA GLY A 49 20.66 6.98 10.66
C GLY A 49 19.66 7.33 9.57
N THR A 50 18.36 7.14 9.81
CA THR A 50 17.29 7.49 8.86
C THR A 50 17.36 8.96 8.43
N LEU A 51 17.60 9.88 9.37
CA LEU A 51 17.68 11.31 9.08
C LEU A 51 18.88 11.70 8.20
N GLN A 52 19.96 10.91 8.22
CA GLN A 52 21.19 11.19 7.49
C GLN A 52 21.27 10.42 6.16
N THR A 53 20.74 9.20 6.11
CA THR A 53 20.87 8.31 4.95
C THR A 53 19.65 8.30 4.04
N SER A 54 18.53 8.92 4.44
CA SER A 54 17.36 9.04 3.57
C SER A 54 17.71 9.78 2.27
N PRO A 55 17.23 9.32 1.11
CA PRO A 55 17.53 9.97 -0.16
C PRO A 55 17.00 11.41 -0.23
N PRO A 56 17.55 12.25 -1.13
CA PRO A 56 17.00 13.57 -1.39
C PRO A 56 15.51 13.51 -1.72
N GLY A 57 14.71 14.38 -1.09
CA GLY A 57 13.26 14.45 -1.28
C GLY A 57 12.42 13.52 -0.39
N TYR A 58 13.05 12.65 0.42
CA TYR A 58 12.32 11.79 1.36
C TYR A 58 12.05 12.42 2.72
N LEU A 59 12.81 13.46 3.09
CA LEU A 59 12.63 14.18 4.34
C LEU A 59 11.99 15.54 4.07
N THR A 60 10.84 15.80 4.69
CA THR A 60 10.10 17.06 4.60
C THR A 60 9.88 17.65 5.98
N SER A 61 10.06 18.97 6.09
CA SER A 61 9.68 19.73 7.28
C SER A 61 8.23 20.22 7.15
N LEU A 62 7.40 19.86 8.11
CA LEU A 62 6.01 20.27 8.22
C LEU A 62 5.85 21.14 9.48
N GLN A 63 5.24 22.31 9.37
CA GLN A 63 4.80 23.08 10.52
C GLN A 63 3.28 22.97 10.65
N ILE A 64 2.81 22.51 11.80
CA ILE A 64 1.38 22.39 12.10
C ILE A 64 1.14 22.42 13.60
N PHE A 65 0.07 23.08 14.05
CA PHE A 65 -0.29 23.21 15.47
C PHE A 65 0.88 23.77 16.32
N ASN A 66 1.55 24.81 15.80
CA ASN A 66 2.71 25.46 16.42
C ASN A 66 3.91 24.54 16.70
N ARG A 67 4.06 23.46 15.92
CA ARG A 67 5.20 22.54 16.02
C ARG A 67 5.75 22.22 14.65
N THR A 68 7.07 22.03 14.60
CA THR A 68 7.77 21.57 13.40
C THR A 68 8.08 20.09 13.51
N TYR A 69 7.65 19.33 12.52
CA TYR A 69 7.91 17.90 12.36
C TYR A 69 8.80 17.69 11.15
N LYS A 70 9.88 16.92 11.30
CA LYS A 70 10.70 16.48 10.16
C LYS A 70 10.28 15.06 9.80
N LEU A 71 9.39 14.93 8.84
CA LEU A 71 8.78 13.67 8.42
C LEU A 71 9.62 12.97 7.36
N TYR A 72 9.69 11.65 7.44
CA TYR A 72 9.97 10.80 6.28
C TYR A 72 8.66 10.67 5.51
N SER A 73 8.62 11.06 4.24
CA SER A 73 7.44 10.94 3.40
C SER A 73 7.84 10.71 1.95
N TYR A 74 7.23 9.71 1.31
CA TYR A 74 7.39 9.52 -0.12
C TYR A 74 6.16 8.85 -0.74
N SER A 75 5.90 9.18 -2.00
CA SER A 75 4.86 8.57 -2.82
C SER A 75 5.47 7.87 -4.01
N TYR A 76 5.25 6.56 -4.11
CA TYR A 76 5.75 5.73 -5.19
C TYR A 76 4.71 5.63 -6.30
N LEU A 77 4.79 6.54 -7.27
CA LEU A 77 3.93 6.53 -8.45
C LEU A 77 4.21 5.28 -9.31
N GLY A 78 3.15 4.64 -9.81
CA GLY A 78 3.20 3.38 -10.55
C GLY A 78 3.22 2.14 -9.65
N LEU A 79 3.33 2.32 -8.33
CA LEU A 79 3.27 1.23 -7.33
C LEU A 79 1.96 1.25 -6.53
N GLY A 80 0.90 1.85 -7.07
CA GLY A 80 -0.46 1.59 -6.57
C GLY A 80 -0.94 0.22 -7.03
N LEU A 81 -1.99 -0.33 -6.41
CA LEU A 81 -2.43 -1.70 -6.68
C LEU A 81 -2.80 -1.92 -8.15
N MET A 82 -3.51 -0.97 -8.78
CA MET A 82 -3.97 -1.12 -10.16
C MET A 82 -2.83 -0.95 -11.17
N SER A 83 -1.96 0.05 -10.97
CA SER A 83 -0.76 0.20 -11.81
C SER A 83 0.21 -0.98 -11.66
N ALA A 84 0.35 -1.52 -10.44
CA ALA A 84 1.16 -2.71 -10.21
C ALA A 84 0.57 -3.94 -10.90
N ARG A 85 -0.75 -4.14 -10.88
CA ARG A 85 -1.41 -5.21 -11.65
C ARG A 85 -1.05 -5.13 -13.12
N LEU A 86 -1.19 -3.94 -13.74
CA LEU A 86 -0.85 -3.76 -15.15
C LEU A 86 0.62 -4.14 -15.44
N ALA A 87 1.55 -3.70 -14.59
CA ALA A 87 2.98 -4.02 -14.73
C ALA A 87 3.26 -5.54 -14.57
N ILE A 88 2.62 -6.19 -13.59
CA ILE A 88 2.74 -7.63 -13.33
C ILE A 88 2.18 -8.45 -14.49
N LEU A 89 1.07 -7.99 -15.09
CA LEU A 89 0.48 -8.56 -16.31
C LEU A 89 1.36 -8.36 -17.55
N GLY A 90 2.35 -7.46 -17.49
CA GLY A 90 3.27 -7.16 -18.59
C GLY A 90 2.79 -6.04 -19.52
N GLY A 91 1.76 -5.29 -19.12
CA GLY A 91 1.30 -4.10 -19.81
C GLY A 91 2.06 -2.84 -19.40
N VAL A 92 1.80 -1.74 -20.11
CA VAL A 92 2.39 -0.43 -19.86
C VAL A 92 1.29 0.62 -19.81
N GLU A 93 1.31 1.47 -18.77
CA GLU A 93 0.31 2.51 -18.55
C GLU A 93 0.20 3.43 -19.79
N GLY A 94 -1.03 3.74 -20.21
CA GLY A 94 -1.31 4.61 -21.36
C GLY A 94 -0.90 4.02 -22.72
N LYS A 95 -0.51 2.75 -22.79
CA LYS A 95 -0.21 2.04 -24.04
C LYS A 95 -1.23 0.92 -24.27
N PRO A 96 -2.13 1.07 -25.25
CA PRO A 96 -2.94 -0.05 -25.71
C PRO A 96 -2.03 -1.14 -26.29
N GLU A 97 -2.31 -2.38 -25.94
CA GLU A 97 -1.64 -3.52 -26.55
C GLU A 97 -2.52 -3.98 -27.73
N ASP A 98 -2.12 -3.65 -28.96
CA ASP A 98 -2.89 -3.91 -30.21
C ASP A 98 -3.27 -5.39 -30.37
N GLY A 99 -4.38 -5.80 -29.77
CA GLY A 99 -4.89 -7.17 -29.78
C GLY A 99 -4.02 -8.22 -29.07
N LYS A 100 -2.92 -7.81 -28.42
CA LYS A 100 -1.98 -8.72 -27.76
C LYS A 100 -2.50 -9.11 -26.38
N GLU A 101 -2.55 -10.41 -26.14
CA GLU A 101 -2.91 -10.98 -24.84
C GLU A 101 -1.76 -10.83 -23.85
N LEU A 102 -2.06 -10.27 -22.69
CA LEU A 102 -1.15 -10.15 -21.55
C LEU A 102 -1.19 -11.47 -20.76
N VAL A 103 -0.07 -12.17 -20.73
CA VAL A 103 0.05 -13.49 -20.08
C VAL A 103 0.84 -13.33 -18.79
N SER A 104 0.26 -13.76 -17.67
CA SER A 104 0.88 -13.57 -16.35
C SER A 104 0.97 -14.85 -15.54
N PRO A 105 2.09 -15.09 -14.82
CA PRO A 105 2.21 -16.17 -13.85
C PRO A 105 1.43 -15.91 -12.55
N CYS A 106 0.77 -14.76 -12.42
CA CYS A 106 -0.04 -14.42 -11.24
C CYS A 106 -1.53 -14.69 -11.38
N LEU A 107 -1.96 -15.22 -12.53
CA LEU A 107 -3.34 -15.63 -12.81
C LEU A 107 -3.41 -17.16 -12.94
N SER A 108 -4.54 -17.77 -12.56
CA SER A 108 -4.74 -19.22 -12.71
C SER A 108 -4.47 -19.67 -14.15
N PRO A 109 -3.77 -20.79 -14.39
CA PRO A 109 -3.48 -21.29 -15.75
C PRO A 109 -4.73 -21.54 -16.63
N SER A 110 -5.89 -21.74 -16.02
CA SER A 110 -7.19 -21.89 -16.72
C SER A 110 -7.85 -20.55 -17.06
N PHE A 111 -7.43 -19.47 -16.40
CA PHE A 111 -8.10 -18.19 -16.49
C PHE A 111 -7.80 -17.50 -17.83
N LYS A 112 -8.87 -17.01 -18.46
CA LYS A 112 -8.85 -16.09 -19.60
C LYS A 112 -9.99 -15.10 -19.45
N GLY A 113 -9.71 -13.82 -19.65
CA GLY A 113 -10.73 -12.79 -19.53
C GLY A 113 -10.29 -11.44 -20.06
N GLU A 114 -11.16 -10.47 -19.87
CA GLU A 114 -10.89 -9.07 -20.16
C GLU A 114 -10.85 -8.29 -18.84
N TRP A 115 -9.97 -7.29 -18.79
CA TRP A 115 -9.85 -6.40 -17.65
C TRP A 115 -9.68 -4.98 -18.15
N GLU A 116 -10.53 -4.08 -17.67
CA GLU A 116 -10.48 -2.66 -18.00
C GLU A 116 -9.66 -1.90 -16.95
N HIS A 117 -8.70 -1.10 -17.42
CA HIS A 117 -7.91 -0.19 -16.59
C HIS A 117 -7.59 1.06 -17.39
N ALA A 118 -7.82 2.23 -16.79
CA ALA A 118 -7.62 3.54 -17.43
C ALA A 118 -8.27 3.63 -18.84
N GLU A 119 -9.53 3.19 -18.95
CA GLU A 119 -10.33 3.20 -20.21
C GLU A 119 -9.76 2.29 -21.33
N ILE A 120 -8.78 1.43 -21.01
CA ILE A 120 -8.22 0.45 -21.94
C ILE A 120 -8.64 -0.95 -21.50
N THR A 121 -9.23 -1.70 -22.42
CA THR A 121 -9.56 -3.12 -22.20
C THR A 121 -8.39 -4.02 -22.60
N TYR A 122 -7.86 -4.75 -21.63
CA TYR A 122 -6.78 -5.71 -21.82
C TYR A 122 -7.33 -7.13 -21.86
N ARG A 123 -6.89 -7.92 -22.84
CA ARG A 123 -7.08 -9.37 -22.84
C ARG A 123 -5.99 -9.99 -21.98
N ILE A 124 -6.38 -10.72 -20.94
CA ILE A 124 -5.47 -11.28 -19.93
C ILE A 124 -5.65 -12.79 -19.80
N SER A 125 -4.56 -13.50 -19.55
CA SER A 125 -4.61 -14.94 -19.30
C SER A 125 -3.52 -15.43 -18.34
N GLY A 126 -3.77 -16.59 -17.73
CA GLY A 126 -2.78 -17.26 -16.90
C GLY A 126 -1.71 -18.00 -17.68
N GLN A 127 -0.48 -17.92 -17.18
CA GLN A 127 0.63 -18.73 -17.66
C GLN A 127 0.53 -20.15 -17.09
N LYS A 128 0.99 -21.16 -17.84
CA LYS A 128 1.21 -22.51 -17.30
C LYS A 128 2.18 -22.43 -16.11
N ALA A 129 1.72 -22.92 -14.96
CA ALA A 129 2.47 -22.87 -13.71
C ALA A 129 2.31 -24.21 -12.96
N VAL A 130 3.43 -24.76 -12.47
CA VAL A 130 3.42 -25.88 -11.52
C VAL A 130 3.20 -25.36 -10.10
N ASN A 131 3.86 -24.25 -9.75
CA ASN A 131 3.67 -23.51 -8.50
C ASN A 131 3.33 -22.05 -8.85
N LEU A 132 2.04 -21.72 -8.78
CA LEU A 132 1.54 -20.39 -9.16
C LEU A 132 2.13 -19.30 -8.27
N TYR A 133 2.12 -19.50 -6.96
CA TYR A 133 2.65 -18.52 -6.00
C TYR A 133 4.12 -18.18 -6.29
N GLN A 134 4.97 -19.19 -6.49
CA GLN A 134 6.39 -18.97 -6.68
C GLN A 134 6.70 -18.19 -7.96
N LEU A 135 6.03 -18.52 -9.07
CA LEU A 135 6.21 -17.78 -10.33
C LEU A 135 5.64 -16.37 -10.23
N CYS A 136 4.51 -16.20 -9.54
CA CYS A 136 3.95 -14.88 -9.27
C CYS A 136 4.89 -14.03 -8.42
N ALA A 137 5.41 -14.58 -7.32
CA ALA A 137 6.36 -13.90 -6.45
C ALA A 137 7.61 -13.47 -7.20
N SER A 138 8.17 -14.33 -8.06
CA SER A 138 9.30 -13.97 -8.92
C SER A 138 8.97 -12.78 -9.83
N ARG A 139 7.78 -12.80 -10.47
CA ARG A 139 7.33 -11.71 -11.33
C ARG A 139 7.14 -10.41 -10.56
N VAL A 140 6.53 -10.47 -9.38
CA VAL A 140 6.34 -9.31 -8.51
C VAL A 140 7.68 -8.74 -8.04
N SER A 141 8.63 -9.59 -7.66
CA SER A 141 9.98 -9.15 -7.26
C SER A 141 10.69 -8.41 -8.40
N GLU A 142 10.56 -8.85 -9.65
CA GLU A 142 11.10 -8.11 -10.82
C GLU A 142 10.51 -6.70 -10.93
N ILE A 143 9.20 -6.55 -10.69
CA ILE A 143 8.53 -5.24 -10.75
C ILE A 143 8.98 -4.32 -9.63
N LEU A 144 9.20 -4.86 -8.43
CA LEU A 144 9.56 -4.09 -7.23
C LEU A 144 11.06 -3.80 -7.09
N GLN A 145 11.92 -4.56 -7.79
CA GLN A 145 13.36 -4.48 -7.64
C GLN A 145 13.89 -3.04 -7.77
N ASN A 146 14.52 -2.55 -6.69
CA ASN A 146 15.08 -1.20 -6.60
C ASN A 146 14.07 -0.06 -6.84
N LYS A 147 12.76 -0.30 -6.69
CA LYS A 147 11.72 0.72 -6.87
C LYS A 147 11.36 1.47 -5.61
N VAL A 148 11.66 0.91 -4.44
CA VAL A 148 11.36 1.53 -3.15
C VAL A 148 12.62 1.73 -2.33
N HIS A 149 12.57 2.71 -1.42
CA HIS A 149 13.63 2.91 -0.45
C HIS A 149 13.32 2.10 0.81
N ARG A 150 14.20 1.16 1.12
CA ARG A 150 14.14 0.36 2.35
C ARG A 150 14.65 1.17 3.52
N THR A 151 13.92 1.18 4.63
CA THR A 151 14.41 1.77 5.90
C THR A 151 14.17 0.84 7.08
N GLU A 152 15.21 0.59 7.87
CA GLU A 152 15.13 -0.33 9.00
C GLU A 152 14.30 0.22 10.17
N GLU A 153 14.05 1.54 10.22
CA GLU A 153 13.27 2.17 11.29
C GLU A 153 11.78 1.81 11.24
N VAL A 154 11.26 1.31 10.11
CA VAL A 154 9.84 0.90 10.01
C VAL A 154 9.47 -0.22 10.99
N LYS A 155 10.45 -1.00 11.46
CA LYS A 155 10.23 -2.04 12.47
C LYS A 155 9.87 -1.46 13.84
N ASP A 156 10.39 -0.28 14.16
CA ASP A 156 10.30 0.38 15.47
C ASP A 156 9.14 1.39 15.55
N VAL A 157 8.49 1.69 14.42
CA VAL A 157 7.38 2.66 14.32
C VAL A 157 6.06 1.92 14.18
N ASP A 158 5.04 2.26 14.96
CA ASP A 158 3.68 1.73 14.76
C ASP A 158 3.04 2.32 13.51
N PHE A 159 2.33 1.53 12.70
CA PHE A 159 1.71 1.99 11.46
C PHE A 159 0.21 1.72 11.41
N TYR A 160 -0.51 2.72 10.89
CA TYR A 160 -1.85 2.54 10.34
C TYR A 160 -1.75 2.33 8.82
N ALA A 161 -2.47 1.36 8.30
CA ALA A 161 -2.57 1.08 6.87
C ALA A 161 -4.04 1.12 6.43
N PHE A 162 -4.32 1.74 5.29
CA PHE A 162 -5.68 1.90 4.77
C PHE A 162 -5.72 1.77 3.24
N SER A 163 -6.88 2.07 2.64
CA SER A 163 -7.16 1.82 1.21
C SER A 163 -6.97 0.34 0.83
N TYR A 164 -6.24 0.00 -0.23
CA TYR A 164 -6.15 -1.40 -0.67
C TYR A 164 -5.48 -2.34 0.33
N TYR A 165 -4.64 -1.85 1.26
CA TYR A 165 -4.17 -2.68 2.38
C TYR A 165 -5.35 -3.19 3.23
N TYR A 166 -6.30 -2.31 3.53
CA TYR A 166 -7.52 -2.65 4.28
C TYR A 166 -8.42 -3.57 3.47
N ASP A 167 -8.69 -3.22 2.21
CA ASP A 167 -9.65 -3.94 1.38
C ASP A 167 -9.22 -5.40 1.17
N LEU A 168 -7.93 -5.65 0.90
CA LEU A 168 -7.44 -7.02 0.77
C LEU A 168 -7.52 -7.80 2.08
N ALA A 169 -7.13 -7.19 3.21
CA ALA A 169 -7.19 -7.84 4.51
C ALA A 169 -8.63 -8.21 4.91
N ALA A 170 -9.60 -7.33 4.62
CA ALA A 170 -11.02 -7.59 4.83
C ALA A 170 -11.54 -8.67 3.88
N ASN A 171 -11.16 -8.63 2.59
CA ASN A 171 -11.59 -9.60 1.58
C ASN A 171 -11.17 -11.04 1.89
N VAL A 172 -10.01 -11.22 2.53
CA VAL A 172 -9.55 -12.55 2.98
C VAL A 172 -9.96 -12.89 4.42
N GLY A 173 -10.75 -12.03 5.06
CA GLY A 173 -11.34 -12.28 6.38
C GLY A 173 -10.37 -12.15 7.56
N PHE A 174 -9.23 -11.48 7.39
CA PHE A 174 -8.28 -11.26 8.50
C PHE A 174 -8.66 -10.10 9.42
N ILE A 175 -9.49 -9.19 8.94
CA ILE A 175 -10.06 -8.11 9.74
C ILE A 175 -11.57 -8.04 9.52
N ASP A 176 -12.27 -7.42 10.45
CA ASP A 176 -13.69 -7.13 10.30
C ASP A 176 -13.88 -6.05 9.23
N ALA A 177 -14.75 -6.29 8.25
CA ALA A 177 -14.93 -5.40 7.10
C ALA A 177 -15.53 -4.03 7.48
N GLU A 178 -16.23 -3.94 8.61
CA GLU A 178 -16.83 -2.69 9.11
C GLU A 178 -15.94 -1.99 10.13
N LYS A 179 -15.33 -2.77 11.04
CA LYS A 179 -14.60 -2.24 12.21
C LYS A 179 -13.09 -2.14 11.98
N GLY A 180 -12.55 -2.82 10.99
CA GLY A 180 -11.12 -2.99 10.82
C GLY A 180 -10.51 -3.96 11.83
N GLY A 181 -9.19 -3.85 12.04
CA GLY A 181 -8.47 -4.76 12.93
C GLY A 181 -6.97 -4.56 12.93
N SER A 182 -6.25 -5.60 13.30
CA SER A 182 -4.79 -5.64 13.25
C SER A 182 -4.36 -6.92 12.55
N LEU A 183 -3.28 -6.82 11.77
CA LEU A 183 -2.77 -7.91 10.94
C LEU A 183 -1.25 -7.98 11.10
N VAL A 184 -0.69 -9.18 11.08
CA VAL A 184 0.75 -9.37 10.99
C VAL A 184 1.17 -9.34 9.52
N VAL A 185 2.23 -8.62 9.15
CA VAL A 185 2.67 -8.46 7.75
C VAL A 185 2.81 -9.81 7.03
N GLY A 186 3.34 -10.83 7.70
CA GLY A 186 3.48 -12.18 7.17
C GLY A 186 2.14 -12.87 6.84
N ASP A 187 1.02 -12.43 7.41
CA ASP A 187 -0.29 -13.01 7.13
C ASP A 187 -0.70 -12.81 5.66
N PHE A 188 -0.28 -11.71 5.00
CA PHE A 188 -0.51 -11.54 3.55
C PHE A 188 0.18 -12.65 2.74
N GLU A 189 1.41 -13.01 3.12
CA GLU A 189 2.15 -14.10 2.49
C GLU A 189 1.47 -15.45 2.74
N ILE A 190 1.02 -15.67 3.99
CA ILE A 190 0.29 -16.88 4.36
C ILE A 190 -1.03 -16.93 3.59
N ALA A 191 -1.74 -15.83 3.39
CA ALA A 191 -2.98 -15.81 2.59
C ALA A 191 -2.74 -16.17 1.13
N ALA A 192 -1.69 -15.63 0.51
CA ALA A 192 -1.32 -15.97 -0.85
C ALA A 192 -1.00 -17.48 -0.99
N LYS A 193 -0.28 -18.05 -0.02
CA LYS A 193 0.19 -19.46 -0.07
C LYS A 193 -0.83 -20.49 0.44
N TYR A 194 -1.46 -20.24 1.59
CA TYR A 194 -2.02 -21.26 2.47
C TYR A 194 -3.35 -20.89 3.18
N ALA A 195 -3.62 -19.61 3.48
CA ALA A 195 -4.55 -19.26 4.57
C ALA A 195 -6.05 -19.38 4.27
N VAL A 196 -6.44 -19.66 3.03
CA VAL A 196 -7.83 -20.01 2.72
C VAL A 196 -7.89 -21.48 2.32
N SER A 197 -8.92 -22.16 2.80
CA SER A 197 -9.27 -23.49 2.30
C SER A 197 -10.43 -23.33 1.32
N PRO A 198 -10.18 -23.44 0.00
CA PRO A 198 -8.90 -23.85 -0.62
C PRO A 198 -7.95 -22.64 -0.90
N PRO A 199 -6.64 -22.83 -1.19
CA PRO A 199 -5.63 -21.74 -1.24
C PRO A 199 -5.96 -20.59 -2.21
N VAL A 200 -5.43 -19.36 -2.05
CA VAL A 200 -5.71 -18.31 -3.05
C VAL A 200 -5.03 -18.59 -4.39
N CYS A 201 -3.73 -18.88 -4.36
CA CYS A 201 -2.95 -19.16 -5.54
C CYS A 201 -3.10 -20.65 -5.95
N ARG A 202 -4.05 -20.95 -6.84
CA ARG A 202 -4.27 -22.33 -7.34
C ARG A 202 -4.03 -22.45 -8.84
N THR A 203 -3.64 -23.65 -9.24
CA THR A 203 -3.46 -24.03 -10.64
C THR A 203 -4.73 -24.60 -11.28
N VAL A 204 -5.74 -24.96 -10.48
CA VAL A 204 -7.02 -25.55 -10.93
C VAL A 204 -8.19 -24.81 -10.30
N GLU A 205 -9.06 -24.25 -11.14
CA GLU A 205 -10.32 -23.62 -10.75
C GLU A 205 -11.44 -24.66 -10.76
N ASN A 206 -11.79 -25.21 -9.59
CA ASN A 206 -13.00 -26.03 -9.46
C ASN A 206 -14.27 -25.17 -9.42
N GLN A 207 -14.13 -23.85 -9.21
CA GLN A 207 -15.18 -22.83 -9.26
C GLN A 207 -14.60 -21.54 -9.85
N PRO A 208 -15.42 -20.72 -10.54
CA PRO A 208 -14.98 -19.41 -10.99
C PRO A 208 -14.54 -18.58 -9.77
N GLN A 209 -13.27 -18.16 -9.75
CA GLN A 209 -12.76 -17.29 -8.70
C GLN A 209 -13.46 -15.93 -8.84
N SER A 210 -14.13 -15.46 -7.78
CA SER A 210 -14.85 -14.18 -7.82
C SER A 210 -13.93 -12.98 -8.10
N ASN A 211 -12.64 -13.12 -7.78
CA ASN A 211 -11.59 -12.18 -8.13
C ASN A 211 -10.35 -12.94 -8.65
N PRO A 212 -10.03 -12.89 -9.96
CA PRO A 212 -8.87 -13.58 -10.53
C PRO A 212 -7.53 -12.98 -10.10
N PHE A 213 -7.51 -11.76 -9.55
CA PHE A 213 -6.29 -11.05 -9.14
C PHE A 213 -5.88 -11.31 -7.69
N LEU A 214 -6.68 -12.01 -6.88
CA LEU A 214 -6.42 -12.10 -5.44
C LEU A 214 -5.04 -12.71 -5.12
N CYS A 215 -4.59 -13.70 -5.90
CA CYS A 215 -3.24 -14.26 -5.76
C CYS A 215 -2.16 -13.21 -6.04
N MET A 216 -2.33 -12.46 -7.13
CA MET A 216 -1.45 -11.36 -7.53
C MET A 216 -1.37 -10.29 -6.45
N ASP A 217 -2.51 -9.84 -5.95
CA ASP A 217 -2.61 -8.69 -5.04
C ASP A 217 -2.00 -9.00 -3.68
N LEU A 218 -2.28 -10.18 -3.11
CA LEU A 218 -1.70 -10.59 -1.83
C LEU A 218 -0.19 -10.80 -1.93
N THR A 219 0.27 -11.39 -3.05
CA THR A 219 1.70 -11.54 -3.32
C THR A 219 2.38 -10.19 -3.47
N TYR A 220 1.74 -9.25 -4.17
CA TYR A 220 2.21 -7.88 -4.35
C TYR A 220 2.35 -7.12 -3.03
N ILE A 221 1.29 -7.06 -2.22
CA ILE A 221 1.31 -6.34 -0.94
C ILE A 221 2.34 -6.95 0.01
N SER A 222 2.42 -8.28 0.08
CA SER A 222 3.40 -8.97 0.91
C SER A 222 4.84 -8.56 0.54
N LEU A 223 5.19 -8.62 -0.74
CA LEU A 223 6.54 -8.27 -1.19
C LEU A 223 6.82 -6.77 -1.12
N LEU A 224 5.84 -5.90 -1.39
CA LEU A 224 5.97 -4.46 -1.26
C LEU A 224 6.33 -4.05 0.19
N LEU A 225 5.64 -4.62 1.18
CA LEU A 225 5.93 -4.37 2.61
C LEU A 225 7.33 -4.87 2.99
N GLN A 226 7.74 -6.04 2.48
CA GLN A 226 9.10 -6.56 2.71
C GLN A 226 10.19 -5.67 2.09
N GLU A 227 9.95 -5.12 0.91
CA GLU A 227 10.86 -4.19 0.21
C GLU A 227 10.97 -2.85 0.95
N PHE A 228 9.90 -2.36 1.58
CA PHE A 228 9.98 -1.21 2.50
C PHE A 228 10.82 -1.49 3.76
N GLY A 229 11.02 -2.76 4.10
CA GLY A 229 11.78 -3.20 5.27
C GLY A 229 10.94 -3.67 6.45
N PHE A 230 9.62 -3.83 6.27
CA PHE A 230 8.77 -4.36 7.34
C PHE A 230 9.11 -5.82 7.63
N PRO A 231 9.41 -6.18 8.90
CA PRO A 231 9.62 -7.57 9.25
C PRO A 231 8.30 -8.34 9.21
N GLY A 232 8.36 -9.64 8.90
CA GLY A 232 7.16 -10.48 8.75
C GLY A 232 6.30 -10.56 10.02
N ASN A 233 6.86 -10.32 11.21
CA ASN A 233 6.11 -10.28 12.47
C ASN A 233 5.59 -8.89 12.85
N LYS A 234 5.80 -7.85 12.02
CA LYS A 234 5.28 -6.51 12.28
C LYS A 234 3.75 -6.53 12.26
N VAL A 235 3.15 -5.89 13.25
CA VAL A 235 1.70 -5.67 13.29
C VAL A 235 1.36 -4.33 12.63
N LEU A 236 0.40 -4.34 11.71
CA LEU A 236 -0.22 -3.16 11.11
C LEU A 236 -1.63 -2.99 11.68
N LYS A 237 -2.02 -1.75 11.97
CA LYS A 237 -3.41 -1.41 12.30
C LYS A 237 -4.15 -1.04 11.03
N LEU A 238 -5.22 -1.75 10.71
CA LEU A 238 -6.02 -1.50 9.51
C LEU A 238 -7.37 -0.93 9.91
N THR A 239 -7.66 0.28 9.45
CA THR A 239 -8.95 0.92 9.70
C THR A 239 -9.36 1.77 8.51
N ARG A 240 -10.67 1.88 8.28
CA ARG A 240 -11.27 2.89 7.38
C ARG A 240 -11.65 4.17 8.12
N LYS A 241 -11.86 4.08 9.44
CA LYS A 241 -12.35 5.19 10.26
C LYS A 241 -11.70 5.19 11.64
N ILE A 242 -11.36 6.37 12.15
CA ILE A 242 -10.98 6.58 13.56
C ILE A 242 -11.99 7.59 14.12
N ASP A 243 -12.67 7.22 15.21
CA ASP A 243 -13.73 8.03 15.82
C ASP A 243 -14.80 8.50 14.81
N SER A 244 -15.24 7.57 13.94
CA SER A 244 -16.21 7.80 12.85
C SER A 244 -15.74 8.73 11.71
N VAL A 245 -14.51 9.23 11.77
CA VAL A 245 -13.91 10.03 10.70
C VAL A 245 -13.07 9.13 9.79
N GLU A 246 -13.23 9.30 8.48
CA GLU A 246 -12.49 8.54 7.48
C GLU A 246 -10.97 8.74 7.60
N THR A 247 -10.22 7.64 7.55
CA THR A 247 -8.77 7.68 7.43
C THR A 247 -8.39 7.91 5.98
N SER A 248 -8.38 9.18 5.60
CA SER A 248 -7.95 9.67 4.29
C SER A 248 -7.13 10.95 4.44
N TRP A 249 -6.60 11.45 3.34
CA TRP A 249 -5.84 12.71 3.31
C TRP A 249 -6.69 13.96 3.56
N ALA A 250 -8.01 13.89 3.40
CA ALA A 250 -8.88 15.06 3.33
C ALA A 250 -8.84 15.94 4.60
N LEU A 251 -8.96 15.33 5.78
CA LEU A 251 -8.98 16.08 7.04
C LEU A 251 -7.65 16.80 7.29
N GLY A 252 -6.53 16.10 7.13
CA GLY A 252 -5.20 16.69 7.30
C GLY A 252 -4.89 17.77 6.29
N ALA A 253 -5.35 17.64 5.05
CA ALA A 253 -5.23 18.68 4.03
C ALA A 253 -5.96 19.96 4.44
N ILE A 254 -7.16 19.84 5.04
CA ILE A 254 -7.90 20.98 5.60
C ILE A 254 -7.11 21.64 6.73
N PHE A 255 -6.55 20.87 7.67
CA PHE A 255 -5.74 21.45 8.75
C PHE A 255 -4.51 22.18 8.22
N HIS A 256 -3.81 21.58 7.26
CA HIS A 256 -2.65 22.20 6.63
C HIS A 256 -3.02 23.51 5.92
N TYR A 257 -4.15 23.53 5.21
CA TYR A 257 -4.68 24.74 4.58
C TYR A 257 -5.00 25.84 5.61
N ILE A 258 -5.71 25.51 6.69
CA ILE A 258 -6.07 26.48 7.74
C ILE A 258 -4.82 27.06 8.43
N ASP A 259 -3.82 26.22 8.74
CA ASP A 259 -2.56 26.66 9.36
C ASP A 259 -1.79 27.63 8.45
N SER A 260 -1.79 27.38 7.13
CA SER A 260 -1.19 28.26 6.13
C SER A 260 -1.86 29.65 6.06
N LEU A 261 -3.17 29.75 6.32
CA LEU A 261 -3.89 31.02 6.35
C LEU A 261 -3.55 31.85 7.60
N ASN A 262 -3.25 31.19 8.72
CA ASN A 262 -2.90 31.87 9.97
C ASN A 262 -1.46 32.40 9.94
N THR A 263 -0.56 31.70 9.27
CA THR A 263 0.84 32.13 9.10
C THR A 263 1.00 33.29 8.12
N GLN A 264 0.08 33.48 7.15
CA GLN A 264 0.08 34.65 6.26
C GLN A 264 -0.45 35.94 6.90
N LYS A 265 -1.12 35.86 8.05
CA LYS A 265 -1.70 37.01 8.76
C LYS A 265 -0.82 37.52 9.91
N SER A 266 0.29 36.84 10.22
CA SER A 266 1.27 37.23 11.23
C SER A 266 2.52 37.81 10.60
#